data_AF-A0A7Z9WNK1-F1
#
_entry.id   AF-A0A7Z9WNK1-F1
#
_cell.length_a   1.000
_cell.length_b   1.000
_cell.length_c   1.000
_cell.angle_alpha   90.00
_cell.angle_beta   90.00
_cell.angle_gamma   90.00
#
_symmetry.space_group_name_H-M   'P 1'
#
loop_
_entity.id
_entity.type
_entity.pdbx_description
1 polymer ?
#
loop_
_entity_poly.entity_id
_entity_poly.type
_entity_poly.pdbx_seq_one_letter_code
_entity_poly.pdbx_strand_id
1 'polypeptide(L)' 'MAYITKKELLEKVQPLSDRLRGVQRELEDLVEGSEDDELVDAVERLSLILEELEGVLSEASEE' A
#
# COMPACT_ATOMS: atom_id res chain seq x y z
N MET A 1 9.95 8.50 -22.83
CA MET A 1 9.39 7.51 -21.89
C MET A 1 10.52 7.04 -21.00
N ALA A 2 10.40 7.27 -19.70
CA ALA A 2 11.40 6.80 -18.73
C ALA A 2 10.91 5.45 -18.21
N TYR A 3 11.75 4.42 -18.32
CA TYR A 3 11.45 3.07 -17.86
C TYR A 3 12.08 2.84 -16.49
N ILE A 4 11.36 2.14 -15.63
CA ILE A 4 11.80 1.76 -14.30
C ILE A 4 12.47 0.39 -14.36
N THR A 5 13.71 0.29 -13.90
CA THR A 5 14.42 -0.98 -13.81
C THR A 5 13.82 -1.87 -12.72
N LYS A 6 14.04 -3.20 -12.79
CA LYS A 6 13.66 -4.13 -11.72
C LYS A 6 14.15 -3.70 -10.33
N LYS A 7 15.34 -3.08 -10.24
CA LYS A 7 15.90 -2.59 -8.98
C LYS A 7 15.09 -1.42 -8.44
N GLU A 8 14.83 -0.41 -9.28
CA GLU A 8 14.05 0.76 -8.91
C GLU A 8 12.59 0.38 -8.58
N LEU A 9 12.02 -0.60 -9.28
CA LEU A 9 10.69 -1.15 -8.97
C LEU A 9 10.65 -1.75 -7.57
N LEU A 10 11.65 -2.56 -7.21
CA LEU A 10 11.76 -3.12 -5.87
C LEU A 10 11.94 -2.02 -4.82
N GLU A 11 12.76 -1.01 -5.08
CA GLU A 11 12.97 0.13 -4.18
C GLU A 11 11.67 0.93 -3.93
N LYS A 12 10.77 1.01 -4.92
CA LYS A 12 9.45 1.65 -4.77
C LYS A 12 8.41 0.74 -4.10
N VAL A 13 8.38 -0.56 -4.42
CA VAL A 13 7.37 -1.51 -3.90
C VAL A 13 7.65 -1.92 -2.45
N GLN A 14 8.91 -2.01 -2.04
CA GLN A 14 9.31 -2.40 -0.68
C GLN A 14 8.65 -1.53 0.41
N PRO A 15 8.75 -0.18 0.38
CA PRO A 15 8.12 0.67 1.40
C PRO A 15 6.58 0.61 1.36
N LEU A 16 5.97 0.42 0.19
CA LEU A 16 4.53 0.21 0.08
C LEU A 16 4.10 -1.09 0.75
N SER A 17 4.88 -2.15 0.57
CA SER A 17 4.64 -3.45 1.23
C SER A 17 4.77 -3.37 2.75
N ASP A 18 5.73 -2.60 3.26
CA ASP A 18 5.90 -2.41 4.70
C ASP A 18 4.77 -1.55 5.30
N ARG A 19 4.34 -0.49 4.60
CA ARG A 19 3.15 0.30 4.98
C ARG A 19 1.88 -0.56 4.98
N LEU A 20 1.69 -1.38 3.96
CA LEU A 20 0.55 -2.28 3.83
C LEU A 20 0.46 -3.26 5.01
N ARG A 21 1.60 -3.86 5.41
CA ARG A 21 1.66 -4.73 6.60
C ARG A 21 1.33 -3.99 7.89
N GLY A 22 1.73 -2.72 8.00
CA GLY A 22 1.39 -1.88 9.15
C GLY A 22 -0.12 -1.68 9.27
N VAL A 23 -0.76 -1.24 8.18
CA VAL A 23 -2.22 -1.06 8.13
C VAL A 23 -2.96 -2.38 8.33
N GLN A 24 -2.46 -3.50 7.81
CA GLN A 24 -3.08 -4.81 8.03
C GLN A 24 -3.10 -5.19 9.51
N ARG A 25 -2.00 -4.99 10.24
CA ARG A 25 -1.97 -5.28 11.68
C ARG A 25 -2.92 -4.39 12.46
N GLU A 26 -2.98 -3.11 12.11
CA GLU A 26 -3.91 -2.17 12.72
C GLU A 26 -5.36 -2.57 12.47
N LEU A 27 -5.71 -2.99 11.24
CA LEU A 27 -7.03 -3.54 10.94
C LEU A 27 -7.33 -4.81 11.74
N GLU A 28 -6.35 -5.71 11.92
CA GLU A 28 -6.51 -6.91 12.74
C GLU A 28 -6.80 -6.54 14.21
N ASP A 29 -6.06 -5.59 14.78
CA ASP A 29 -6.24 -5.08 16.15
C ASP A 29 -7.62 -4.38 16.32
N LEU A 30 -8.03 -3.58 15.33
CA LEU A 30 -9.30 -2.84 15.33
C LEU A 30 -10.53 -3.75 15.20
N VAL A 31 -10.42 -4.80 14.39
CA VAL A 31 -11.49 -5.81 14.25
C VAL A 31 -11.67 -6.60 15.55
N GLU A 32 -10.58 -6.85 16.30
CA GLU A 32 -10.67 -7.45 17.64
C GLU A 32 -11.21 -6.45 18.69
N GLY A 33 -10.89 -5.16 18.56
CA GLY A 33 -11.26 -4.08 19.49
C GLY A 33 -12.66 -3.46 19.30
N SER A 34 -13.29 -3.65 18.13
CA SER A 34 -14.59 -3.03 17.75
C SER A 34 -14.60 -1.49 17.75
N GLU A 35 -13.53 -0.86 17.26
CA GLU A 35 -13.44 0.59 17.12
C GLU A 35 -13.75 1.01 15.67
N ASP A 36 -15.04 1.22 15.39
CA ASP A 36 -15.57 1.45 14.03
C ASP A 36 -14.99 2.70 13.34
N ASP A 37 -14.74 3.79 14.08
CA ASP A 37 -14.20 5.04 13.51
C ASP A 37 -12.74 4.87 13.06
N GLU A 38 -11.93 4.16 13.85
CA GLU A 38 -10.53 3.88 13.51
C GLU A 38 -10.40 2.87 12.36
N LEU A 39 -11.40 1.98 12.20
CA LEU A 39 -11.48 1.05 11.07
C LEU A 39 -11.63 1.80 9.74
N VAL A 40 -12.46 2.85 9.71
CA VAL A 40 -12.62 3.70 8.51
C VAL A 40 -11.28 4.34 8.14
N ASP A 41 -10.58 4.94 9.10
CA ASP A 41 -9.26 5.57 8.87
C ASP A 41 -8.20 4.57 8.39
N ALA A 42 -8.22 3.35 8.90
CA ALA A 42 -7.32 2.28 8.46
C ALA A 42 -7.64 1.82 7.03
N VAL A 43 -8.92 1.73 6.66
CA VAL A 43 -9.35 1.42 5.28
C VAL A 43 -9.01 2.54 4.30
N GLU A 44 -9.11 3.81 4.69
CA GLU A 44 -8.68 4.94 3.85
C GLU A 44 -7.16 4.90 3.59
N ARG A 45 -6.36 4.66 4.63
CA ARG A 45 -4.90 4.48 4.48
C ARG A 45 -4.54 3.30 3.58
N LEU A 46 -5.28 2.19 3.70
CA LEU A 46 -5.12 1.03 2.82
C LEU A 46 -5.36 1.41 1.36
N SER A 47 -6.43 2.18 1.09
CA SER A 47 -6.81 2.61 -0.26
C SER A 47 -5.73 3.47 -0.90
N LEU A 48 -5.14 4.42 -0.16
CA LEU A 48 -4.01 5.24 -0.63
C LEU A 48 -2.78 4.40 -0.98
N ILE A 49 -2.45 3.39 -0.16
CA ILE A 49 -1.33 2.49 -0.43
C ILE A 49 -1.57 1.68 -1.71
N LEU A 50 -2.81 1.24 -1.95
CA LEU A 50 -3.17 0.52 -3.17
C LEU A 50 -3.08 1.41 -4.42
N GLU A 51 -3.56 2.65 -4.36
CA GLU A 51 -3.40 3.62 -5.47
C GLU A 51 -1.93 3.90 -5.80
N GLU A 52 -1.09 4.10 -4.77
CA GLU A 52 0.35 4.27 -4.96
C GLU A 52 0.99 3.04 -5.61
N LEU A 53 0.58 1.83 -5.22
CA LEU A 53 1.07 0.58 -5.79
C LEU A 53 0.64 0.43 -7.26
N GLU A 54 -0.62 0.74 -7.57
CA GLU A 54 -1.13 0.75 -8.95
C GLU A 54 -0.35 1.73 -9.83
N GLY A 55 0.01 2.91 -9.31
CA GLY A 55 0.87 3.87 -10.01
C GLY A 55 2.25 3.29 -10.34
N VAL A 56 2.90 2.66 -9.35
CA VAL A 56 4.21 2.03 -9.53
C VAL A 56 4.16 0.86 -10.52
N LEU A 57 3.10 0.06 -10.51
CA LEU A 57 2.92 -1.05 -11.44
C LEU A 57 2.59 -0.57 -12.85
N SER A 58 1.78 0.48 -12.98
CA SER A 58 1.45 1.10 -14.27
C SER A 58 2.72 1.61 -14.97
N GLU A 59 3.59 2.33 -14.23
CA GLU A 59 4.90 2.78 -14.72
C GLU A 59 5.79 1.63 -15.21
N ALA A 60 5.67 0.46 -14.59
CA ALA A 60 6.43 -0.74 -14.97
C ALA A 60 5.82 -1.53 -16.14
N SER A 61 4.52 -1.34 -16.42
CA SER A 61 3.75 -2.13 -17.40
C SER A 61 3.64 -1.51 -18.79
N GLU A 62 3.98 -0.23 -18.97
CA GLU A 62 4.09 0.42 -20.30
C GLU A 62 5.35 -0.04 -21.09
N GLU A 63 5.83 -1.26 -20.80
CA GLU A 63 6.95 -1.98 -21.44
C GLU A 63 6.47 -2.81 -22.65
#